data_AF-A0A6F8XWN4-F1
#
_entry.id   AF-A0A6F8XWN4-F1
#
_cell.length_a   1.000
_cell.length_b   1.000
_cell.length_c   1.000
_cell.angle_alpha   90.00
_cell.angle_beta   90.00
_cell.angle_gamma   90.00
#
_symmetry.space_group_name_H-M   'P 1'
#
loop_
_entity.id
_entity.type
_entity.pdbx_description
1 polymer ?
#
loop_
_entity_poly.entity_id
_entity_poly.type
_entity_poly.pdbx_seq_one_letter_code
_entity_poly.pdbx_strand_id
1 'polypeptide(L)'
;MAVTPPTRAELEAIARSTFALLDIDISVLPVNDPAAPMDQARIIEASINILAKEPILAAYEVDGQADATTLYPTPFLEWTR
;
A
#
# COMPACT_ATOMS: atom_id res chain seq x y z
N MET A 1 -16.53 17.32 -3.51
CA MET A 1 -17.30 16.33 -2.74
C MET A 1 -16.38 15.82 -1.65
N ALA A 2 -16.80 15.78 -0.38
CA ALA A 2 -15.97 15.20 0.67
C ALA A 2 -15.91 13.68 0.45
N VAL A 3 -14.70 13.14 0.31
CA VAL A 3 -14.49 11.68 0.22
C VAL A 3 -14.60 11.13 1.64
N THR A 4 -15.57 10.23 1.87
CA THR A 4 -15.66 9.53 3.15
C THR A 4 -14.47 8.57 3.27
N PRO A 5 -13.69 8.62 4.36
CA PRO A 5 -12.62 7.66 4.58
C PRO A 5 -13.18 6.23 4.63
N PRO A 6 -12.45 5.23 4.11
CA PRO A 6 -12.87 3.84 4.18
C PRO A 6 -12.99 3.39 5.64
N THR A 7 -13.99 2.57 5.92
CA THR A 7 -14.18 1.94 7.22
C THR A 7 -13.12 0.87 7.47
N ARG A 8 -12.89 0.54 8.74
CA ARG A 8 -11.94 -0.53 9.11
C ARG A 8 -12.31 -1.89 8.48
N ALA A 9 -13.59 -2.21 8.38
CA ALA A 9 -14.05 -3.46 7.77
C ALA A 9 -13.76 -3.50 6.26
N GLU A 10 -13.91 -2.37 5.56
CA GLU A 10 -13.53 -2.26 4.14
C GLU A 10 -12.01 -2.38 3.96
N LEU A 11 -11.22 -1.74 4.83
CA LEU A 11 -9.76 -1.87 4.81
C LEU A 11 -9.29 -3.30 5.06
N GLU A 12 -9.92 -4.01 5.99
CA GLU A 12 -9.64 -5.42 6.23
C GLU A 12 -10.01 -6.30 5.02
N ALA A 13 -11.17 -6.05 4.41
CA ALA A 13 -11.59 -6.78 3.21
C ALA A 13 -10.61 -6.57 2.04
N ILE A 14 -10.13 -5.33 1.85
CA ILE A 14 -9.08 -5.01 0.87
C ILE A 14 -7.79 -5.75 1.21
N ALA A 15 -7.31 -5.69 2.45
CA ALA A 15 -6.09 -6.37 2.87
C ALA A 15 -6.14 -7.88 2.57
N ARG A 16 -7.22 -8.56 2.95
CA ARG A 16 -7.42 -10.00 2.69
C ARG A 16 -7.49 -10.31 1.19
N SER A 17 -8.19 -9.47 0.43
CA SER A 17 -8.28 -9.62 -1.03
C SER A 17 -6.91 -9.48 -1.69
N THR A 18 -6.09 -8.52 -1.25
CA THR A 18 -4.73 -8.31 -1.75
C THR A 18 -3.86 -9.55 -1.51
N PHE A 19 -3.91 -10.14 -0.31
CA PHE A 19 -3.15 -11.37 -0.05
C PHE A 19 -3.61 -12.53 -0.93
N ALA A 20 -4.93 -12.72 -1.09
CA ALA A 20 -5.46 -13.76 -1.97
C ALA A 20 -5.06 -13.54 -3.45
N LEU A 21 -5.05 -12.29 -3.94
CA LEU A 21 -4.64 -11.95 -5.30
C LEU A 21 -3.14 -12.17 -5.55
N LEU A 22 -2.32 -12.03 -4.51
CA LEU A 22 -0.88 -12.29 -4.56
C LEU A 22 -0.53 -13.76 -4.29
N ASP A 23 -1.52 -14.63 -4.14
CA ASP A 23 -1.36 -16.04 -3.77
C ASP A 23 -0.59 -16.22 -2.43
N ILE A 24 -0.79 -15.28 -1.50
CA ILE A 24 -0.22 -15.31 -0.15
C ILE A 24 -1.28 -15.86 0.80
N ASP A 25 -1.13 -17.13 1.16
CA ASP A 25 -2.01 -17.77 2.14
C ASP A 25 -1.59 -17.43 3.58
N ILE A 26 -2.29 -16.48 4.20
CA ILE A 26 -2.07 -16.11 5.61
C ILE A 26 -2.73 -17.11 6.59
N SER A 27 -3.59 -18.03 6.12
CA SER A 27 -4.31 -18.97 6.98
C SER A 27 -3.40 -20.01 7.64
N VAL A 28 -2.20 -20.20 7.08
CA VAL A 28 -1.13 -21.04 7.66
C VAL A 28 -0.56 -20.49 8.97
N LEU A 29 -0.82 -19.21 9.26
CA LEU A 29 -0.35 -18.55 10.47
C LEU A 29 -1.40 -18.67 11.60
N PRO A 30 -0.96 -18.61 12.87
CA PRO A 30 -1.89 -18.49 13.99
C PRO A 30 -2.81 -17.27 13.82
N VAL A 31 -4.06 -17.38 14.26
CA VAL A 31 -5.03 -16.29 14.11
C VAL A 31 -4.63 -15.07 14.94
N ASN A 32 -4.23 -15.28 16.19
CA ASN A 32 -3.80 -14.24 17.12
C ASN A 32 -2.97 -14.92 18.22
N ASP A 33 -1.65 -14.95 18.05
CA ASP A 33 -0.72 -15.57 19.00
C ASP A 33 0.45 -14.60 19.27
N PRO A 34 0.48 -13.96 20.45
CA PRO A 34 1.54 -13.01 20.79
C PRO A 34 2.90 -13.68 21.02
N ALA A 35 2.95 -15.00 21.25
CA ALA A 35 4.21 -15.73 21.38
C ALA A 35 4.78 -16.16 20.01
N ALA A 36 3.95 -16.21 18.97
CA ALA A 36 4.41 -16.48 17.62
C ALA A 36 5.22 -15.29 17.07
N PRO A 37 6.24 -15.52 16.22
CA PRO A 37 6.94 -14.43 15.53
C PRO A 37 5.99 -13.56 14.71
N MET A 38 4.94 -14.15 14.14
CA MET A 38 3.90 -13.47 13.37
C MET A 38 2.55 -14.20 13.51
N ASP A 39 1.45 -13.46 13.42
CA ASP A 39 0.07 -13.98 13.38
C ASP A 39 -0.78 -13.18 12.38
N GLN A 40 -1.97 -13.71 12.06
CA GLN A 40 -2.87 -13.11 11.09
C GLN A 40 -3.34 -11.71 11.55
N ALA A 41 -3.66 -11.54 12.84
CA ALA A 41 -4.14 -10.27 13.37
C ALA A 41 -3.12 -9.14 13.17
N ARG A 42 -1.84 -9.38 13.44
CA ARG A 42 -0.75 -8.42 13.24
C ARG A 42 -0.52 -8.09 11.78
N ILE A 43 -0.60 -9.07 10.88
CA ILE A 43 -0.49 -8.82 9.42
C ILE A 43 -1.63 -7.91 8.95
N ILE A 44 -2.87 -8.26 9.30
CA ILE A 44 -4.05 -7.47 8.91
C ILE A 44 -3.97 -6.06 9.49
N GLU A 45 -3.59 -5.92 10.75
CA GLU A 45 -3.43 -4.61 11.39
C GLU A 45 -2.35 -3.77 10.70
N ALA A 46 -1.21 -4.37 10.34
CA ALA A 46 -0.17 -3.67 9.58
C ALA A 46 -0.68 -3.21 8.21
N SER A 47 -1.40 -4.07 7.49
CA SER A 47 -2.01 -3.72 6.20
C SER A 47 -3.02 -2.58 6.32
N ILE A 48 -3.90 -2.61 7.32
CA ILE A 48 -4.87 -1.52 7.58
C ILE A 48 -4.13 -0.20 7.83
N ASN A 49 -3.06 -0.23 8.64
CA ASN A 49 -2.27 0.97 8.94
C ASN A 49 -1.54 1.55 7.72
N ILE A 50 -1.19 0.72 6.73
CA ILE A 50 -0.63 1.16 5.46
C ILE A 50 -1.75 1.76 4.59
N LEU A 51 -2.84 1.02 4.38
CA LEU A 51 -3.95 1.44 3.51
C LEU A 51 -4.64 2.71 4.01
N ALA A 52 -4.70 2.94 5.32
CA ALA A 52 -5.24 4.16 5.90
C ALA A 52 -4.42 5.42 5.55
N LYS A 53 -3.14 5.26 5.17
CA LYS A 53 -2.24 6.36 4.78
C LYS A 53 -2.27 6.63 3.27
N GLU A 54 -2.73 5.69 2.45
CA GLU A 54 -2.82 5.83 0.99
C GLU A 54 -3.55 7.10 0.55
N PRO A 55 -4.69 7.53 1.14
CA PRO A 55 -5.33 8.78 0.74
C PRO A 55 -4.45 10.03 0.91
N ILE A 56 -3.55 10.02 1.90
CA ILE A 56 -2.60 11.12 2.14
C ILE A 56 -1.52 11.11 1.05
N LEU A 57 -1.00 9.93 0.71
CA LEU A 57 -0.02 9.76 -0.36
C LEU A 57 -0.62 10.09 -1.74
N ALA A 58 -1.86 9.68 -1.98
CA ALA A 58 -2.58 9.96 -3.22
C ALA A 58 -2.96 11.44 -3.39
N ALA A 59 -3.05 12.19 -2.28
CA ALA A 59 -3.24 13.63 -2.30
C ALA A 59 -1.94 14.41 -2.54
N TYR A 60 -0.81 13.73 -2.73
CA TYR A 60 0.45 14.37 -3.10
C TYR A 60 0.33 15.02 -4.47
N GLU A 61 0.59 16.31 -4.54
CA GLU A 61 0.72 17.02 -5.82
C GLU A 61 2.06 16.64 -6.45
N VAL A 62 2.00 15.99 -7.62
CA VAL A 62 3.20 15.63 -8.38
C VAL A 62 3.91 16.92 -8.79
N ASP A 63 5.06 17.17 -8.19
CA ASP A 63 5.97 18.21 -8.64
C ASP A 63 6.52 17.83 -10.02
N GLY A 64 6.24 18.64 -11.04
CA GLY A 64 6.75 18.43 -12.39
C GLY A 64 8.27 18.56 -12.50
N GLN A 65 8.94 19.06 -11.45
CA GLN A 65 10.39 19.08 -11.29
C GLN A 65 10.92 17.93 -10.42
N ALA A 66 10.05 17.07 -9.88
CA ALA A 66 10.50 15.88 -9.18
C ALA A 66 11.22 14.93 -10.15
N ASP A 67 12.45 14.57 -9.82
CA ASP A 67 13.24 13.58 -10.57
C ASP A 67 12.56 12.20 -10.47
N ALA A 68 11.68 11.90 -11.41
CA ALA A 68 11.18 10.54 -11.58
C ALA A 68 12.36 9.63 -11.91
N THR A 69 12.45 8.48 -11.23
CA THR A 69 13.50 7.50 -11.52
C THR A 69 13.41 7.10 -12.98
N THR A 70 14.44 7.45 -13.74
CA THR A 70 14.49 7.22 -15.17
C THR A 70 15.31 5.98 -15.45
N LEU A 71 14.76 5.04 -16.23
CA LEU A 71 15.47 3.84 -16.66
C LEU A 71 16.56 4.24 -17.66
N TYR A 72 17.82 3.88 -17.37
CA TYR A 72 18.94 4.12 -18.28
C TYR A 72 19.07 3.01 -19.33
N PRO A 73 19.49 3.34 -20.57
CA PRO A 73 19.84 4.70 -21.03
C PRO A 73 18.57 5.49 -21.40
N THR A 74 18.42 6.69 -20.83
CA THR A 74 17.35 7.59 -21.24
C THR A 74 17.77 8.41 -22.45
N PRO A 75 16.89 8.68 -23.44
CA PRO A 75 17.19 9.60 -24.51
C PRO A 75 17.51 10.97 -23.93
N PHE A 76 18.60 11.59 -24.37
CA PHE A 76 18.96 12.95 -23.98
C PHE A 76 17.84 13.92 -24.40
N LEU A 77 17.10 14.45 -23.42
CA LEU A 77 16.13 15.52 -23.62
C LEU A 77 16.87 16.85 -23.44
N GLU A 78 17.25 17.45 -24.56
CA GLU A 78 17.84 18.78 -24.60
C GLU A 78 16.73 19.81 -24.33
N TRP A 79 16.69 20.39 -23.13
CA TRP A 79 15.77 21.48 -22.79
C TRP A 79 16.32 22.81 -23.32
N THR A 80 16.29 23.01 -24.63
CA THR A 80 16.58 24.32 -25.24
C THR A 80 15.87 24.53 -26.58
N ARG A 81 14.69 25.15 -26.53
CA ARG A 81 14.43 26.37 -27.34
C ARG A 81 13.26 27.20 -26.82
#